data_AF-A0A1G6KEK8-F1
#
_entry.id   AF-A0A1G6KEK8-F1
#
_cell.length_a   1.000
_cell.length_b   1.000
_cell.length_c   1.000
_cell.angle_alpha   90.00
_cell.angle_beta   90.00
_cell.angle_gamma   90.00
#
_symmetry.space_group_name_H-M   'P 1'
#
loop_
_entity.id
_entity.type
_entity.pdbx_description
1 polymer ?
#
loop_
_entity_poly.entity_id
_entity_poly.type
_entity_poly.pdbx_seq_one_letter_code
_entity_poly.pdbx_strand_id
1 'polypeptide(L)'
;MIEINNFAKEKEFLICIDSDGSAIDTMTEKHQKAFGPEAVKVWGVESVKDIFLKKWDKVNLYSNTRGINRFKGLVKTFNALKVEGHDLPEITKIQQWVETSSELSNPALKREIEKSKNKEELKLALQWSQQVNQKISELEKDIKKVFKGVKESLIKISFKADIAVVSSANQEALLDEWESYNLQEHVKIILGQEAGSKADNIKDLKQKGYKTKNILMIGDAPGDLRAAETNDVSFYPIIPTEEEQSWSVFLEQTAAQFFAGNYREKYEDKLIKKFKFILK
;
A
#
# COMPACT_ATOMS: atom_id res chain seq x y z
N MET A 1 -1.44 14.01 14.82
CA MET A 1 -0.45 12.92 14.66
C MET A 1 0.96 13.49 14.69
N ILE A 2 1.94 12.76 15.22
CA ILE A 2 3.33 13.22 15.31
C ILE A 2 4.04 13.11 13.95
N GLU A 3 5.01 13.98 13.71
CA GLU A 3 5.94 13.86 12.57
C GLU A 3 7.01 12.81 12.86
N ILE A 4 7.56 12.18 11.82
CA ILE A 4 8.60 11.14 11.95
C ILE A 4 9.86 11.63 12.68
N ASN A 5 10.19 12.92 12.54
CA ASN A 5 11.30 13.55 13.26
C ASN A 5 11.08 13.53 14.79
N ASN A 6 9.83 13.70 15.22
CA ASN A 6 9.43 13.72 16.62
C ASN A 6 9.07 12.33 17.16
N PHE A 7 9.13 11.29 16.33
CA PHE A 7 8.94 9.92 16.78
C PHE A 7 10.07 9.52 17.75
N ALA A 8 9.68 9.18 18.98
CA ALA A 8 10.57 8.63 20.00
C ALA A 8 10.25 7.14 20.20
N LYS A 9 11.26 6.32 20.47
CA LYS A 9 11.07 4.93 20.86
C LYS A 9 10.58 4.85 22.32
N GLU A 10 9.46 4.16 22.55
CA GLU A 10 8.92 3.91 23.91
C GLU A 10 8.89 2.42 24.26
N LYS A 11 8.88 1.56 23.26
CA LYS A 11 8.84 0.11 23.41
C LYS A 11 10.08 -0.55 22.81
N GLU A 12 10.31 -1.81 23.17
CA GLU A 12 11.48 -2.54 22.66
C GLU A 12 11.31 -2.95 21.19
N PHE A 13 10.06 -3.14 20.75
CA PHE A 13 9.68 -3.59 19.42
C PHE A 13 9.01 -2.46 18.62
N LEU A 14 9.10 -2.56 17.30
CA LEU A 14 8.38 -1.73 16.34
C LEU A 14 7.60 -2.65 15.41
N ILE A 15 6.31 -2.36 15.22
CA ILE A 15 5.49 -3.05 14.21
C ILE A 15 4.98 -2.00 13.23
N CYS A 16 5.39 -2.15 11.97
CA CYS A 16 4.91 -1.38 10.85
C CYS A 16 3.75 -2.14 10.19
N ILE A 17 2.64 -1.48 9.89
CA ILE A 17 1.43 -2.11 9.35
C ILE A 17 1.00 -1.34 8.11
N ASP A 18 0.75 -2.04 7.00
CA ASP A 18 0.05 -1.44 5.86
C ASP A 18 -1.46 -1.30 6.12
N SER A 19 -2.10 -0.37 5.43
CA SER A 19 -3.51 -0.03 5.65
C SER A 19 -4.44 -0.85 4.75
N ASP A 20 -4.53 -0.46 3.48
CA ASP A 20 -5.48 -0.99 2.51
C ASP A 20 -5.11 -2.42 2.12
N GLY A 21 -6.03 -3.37 2.26
CA GLY A 21 -5.79 -4.79 1.97
C GLY A 21 -5.05 -5.54 3.08
N SER A 22 -4.63 -4.83 4.13
CA SER A 22 -3.94 -5.39 5.29
C SER A 22 -4.74 -5.24 6.58
N ALA A 23 -5.03 -4.01 7.01
CA ALA A 23 -5.86 -3.73 8.18
C ALA A 23 -7.34 -3.48 7.79
N ILE A 24 -7.56 -2.95 6.58
CA ILE A 24 -8.86 -2.47 6.14
C ILE A 24 -9.18 -3.02 4.74
N ASP A 25 -10.38 -3.57 4.58
CA ASP A 25 -10.95 -4.09 3.32
C ASP A 25 -11.51 -2.97 2.43
N THR A 26 -10.64 -2.05 2.03
CA THR A 26 -11.00 -0.96 1.10
C THR A 26 -10.23 -1.05 -0.21
N MET A 27 -9.17 -1.86 -0.31
CA MET A 27 -8.32 -1.88 -1.51
C MET A 27 -9.11 -2.30 -2.77
N THR A 28 -9.84 -3.42 -2.70
CA THR A 28 -10.62 -3.92 -3.85
C THR A 28 -11.67 -2.90 -4.28
N GLU A 29 -12.42 -2.35 -3.33
CA GLU A 29 -13.45 -1.34 -3.61
C GLU A 29 -12.85 -0.08 -4.25
N LYS A 30 -11.74 0.44 -3.71
CA LYS A 30 -11.05 1.62 -4.26
C LYS A 30 -10.64 1.36 -5.71
N HIS A 31 -10.08 0.18 -6.02
CA HIS A 31 -9.67 -0.17 -7.39
C HIS A 31 -10.86 -0.29 -8.35
N GLN A 32 -11.95 -0.92 -7.91
CA GLN A 32 -13.11 -1.21 -8.75
C GLN A 32 -14.11 -0.06 -8.88
N LYS A 33 -14.14 0.88 -7.92
CA LYS A 33 -15.07 2.02 -7.93
C LYS A 33 -14.41 3.36 -8.26
N ALA A 34 -13.10 3.50 -8.03
CA ALA A 34 -12.36 4.73 -8.29
C ALA A 34 -11.25 4.54 -9.32
N PHE A 35 -10.19 3.80 -9.02
CA PHE A 35 -8.97 3.83 -9.86
C PHE A 35 -9.20 3.44 -11.33
N GLY A 36 -9.64 2.21 -11.58
CA GLY A 36 -9.86 1.68 -12.92
C GLY A 36 -10.95 2.46 -13.67
N PRO A 37 -12.15 2.66 -13.08
CA PRO A 37 -13.22 3.40 -13.72
C PRO A 37 -12.86 4.84 -14.10
N GLU A 38 -12.14 5.58 -13.24
CA GLU A 38 -11.70 6.93 -13.57
C GLU A 38 -10.65 6.92 -14.68
N ALA A 39 -9.80 5.88 -14.78
CA ALA A 39 -8.88 5.75 -15.90
C ALA A 39 -9.63 5.53 -17.23
N VAL A 40 -10.69 4.71 -17.23
CA VAL A 40 -11.52 4.52 -18.43
C VAL A 40 -12.06 5.85 -18.94
N LYS A 41 -12.60 6.68 -18.05
CA LYS A 41 -13.18 7.99 -18.38
C LYS A 41 -12.13 8.99 -18.87
N VAL A 42 -10.99 9.11 -18.16
CA VAL A 42 -9.98 10.13 -18.48
C VAL A 42 -9.32 9.90 -19.83
N TRP A 43 -9.08 8.63 -20.18
CA TRP A 43 -8.46 8.28 -21.46
C TRP A 43 -9.46 7.99 -22.57
N GLY A 44 -10.77 8.06 -22.30
CA GLY A 44 -11.81 7.85 -23.32
C GLY A 44 -11.76 6.45 -23.94
N VAL A 45 -11.54 5.43 -23.11
CA VAL A 45 -11.37 4.02 -23.54
C VAL A 45 -12.60 3.18 -23.23
N GLU A 46 -13.80 3.79 -23.30
CA GLU A 46 -15.08 3.14 -23.01
C GLU A 46 -15.34 1.91 -23.90
N SER A 47 -14.87 1.95 -25.16
CA SER A 47 -15.00 0.85 -26.12
C SER A 47 -14.34 -0.46 -25.65
N VAL A 48 -13.34 -0.36 -24.77
CA VAL A 48 -12.61 -1.52 -24.20
C VAL A 48 -12.75 -1.60 -22.68
N LYS A 49 -13.74 -0.92 -22.09
CA LYS A 49 -13.93 -0.79 -20.63
C LYS A 49 -13.81 -2.11 -19.88
N ASP A 50 -14.56 -3.14 -20.27
CA ASP A 50 -14.61 -4.39 -19.51
C ASP A 50 -13.26 -5.12 -19.51
N ILE A 51 -12.57 -5.10 -20.65
CA ILE A 51 -11.23 -5.68 -20.80
C ILE A 51 -10.21 -4.85 -20.01
N PHE A 52 -10.33 -3.51 -20.06
CA PHE A 52 -9.48 -2.60 -19.31
C PHE A 52 -9.59 -2.84 -17.81
N LEU A 53 -10.82 -2.88 -17.26
CA LEU A 53 -11.04 -3.09 -15.83
C LEU A 53 -10.59 -4.48 -15.37
N LYS A 54 -10.84 -5.52 -16.16
CA LYS A 54 -10.34 -6.87 -15.87
C LYS A 54 -8.81 -6.91 -15.84
N LYS A 55 -8.14 -6.20 -16.77
CA LYS A 55 -6.68 -6.10 -16.77
C LYS A 55 -6.18 -5.31 -15.58
N TRP A 56 -6.84 -4.20 -15.27
CA TRP A 56 -6.53 -3.34 -14.13
C TRP A 56 -6.54 -4.15 -12.83
N ASP A 57 -7.60 -4.92 -12.58
CA ASP A 57 -7.74 -5.76 -11.39
C ASP A 57 -6.65 -6.84 -11.34
N LYS A 58 -6.36 -7.51 -12.46
CA LYS A 58 -5.28 -8.49 -12.52
C LYS A 58 -3.93 -7.88 -12.14
N VAL A 59 -3.59 -6.71 -12.70
CA VAL A 59 -2.32 -6.03 -12.44
C VAL A 59 -2.25 -5.53 -10.99
N ASN A 60 -3.31 -4.91 -10.49
CA ASN A 60 -3.23 -4.13 -9.24
C ASN A 60 -3.72 -4.87 -8.00
N LEU A 61 -4.51 -5.93 -8.14
CA LEU A 61 -5.10 -6.68 -7.01
C LEU A 61 -4.61 -8.13 -6.95
N TYR A 62 -4.46 -8.79 -8.10
CA TYR A 62 -4.37 -10.26 -8.18
C TYR A 62 -3.10 -10.79 -8.86
N SER A 63 -1.98 -10.09 -8.73
CA SER A 63 -0.69 -10.53 -9.28
C SER A 63 0.48 -10.02 -8.43
N ASN A 64 1.70 -10.33 -8.86
CA ASN A 64 2.93 -9.88 -8.19
C ASN A 64 3.14 -8.34 -8.21
N THR A 65 2.24 -7.59 -8.85
CA THR A 65 2.16 -6.13 -8.81
C THR A 65 1.02 -5.60 -7.94
N ARG A 66 0.42 -6.45 -7.09
CA ARG A 66 -0.53 -6.03 -6.06
C ARG A 66 0.01 -4.86 -5.23
N GLY A 67 -0.84 -3.86 -4.97
CA GLY A 67 -0.50 -2.69 -4.15
C GLY A 67 0.62 -1.80 -4.73
N ILE A 68 0.91 -1.93 -6.03
CA ILE A 68 1.89 -1.05 -6.70
C ILE A 68 1.37 0.40 -6.74
N ASN A 69 2.29 1.37 -6.79
CA ASN A 69 1.93 2.77 -6.98
C ASN A 69 0.99 2.95 -8.19
N ARG A 70 -0.05 3.75 -8.02
CA ARG A 70 -1.14 3.96 -8.99
C ARG A 70 -0.65 4.26 -10.41
N PHE A 71 0.39 5.08 -10.57
CA PHE A 71 0.92 5.46 -11.89
C PHE A 71 1.66 4.30 -12.55
N LYS A 72 2.40 3.50 -11.77
CA LYS A 72 3.00 2.24 -12.25
C LYS A 72 1.93 1.22 -12.65
N GLY A 73 0.87 1.12 -11.87
CA GLY A 73 -0.30 0.27 -12.16
C GLY A 73 -0.98 0.65 -13.48
N LEU A 74 -1.16 1.95 -13.71
CA LEU A 74 -1.67 2.50 -14.97
C LEU A 74 -0.79 2.12 -16.16
N VAL A 75 0.51 2.44 -16.10
CA VAL A 75 1.46 2.12 -17.19
C VAL A 75 1.47 0.63 -17.51
N LYS A 76 1.52 -0.24 -16.49
CA LYS A 76 1.48 -1.69 -16.67
C LYS A 76 0.19 -2.18 -17.31
N THR A 77 -0.96 -1.60 -16.93
CA THR A 77 -2.26 -1.96 -17.49
C THR A 77 -2.34 -1.57 -18.97
N PHE A 78 -1.96 -0.34 -19.32
CA PHE A 78 -1.91 0.14 -20.70
C PHE A 78 -0.97 -0.70 -21.55
N ASN A 79 0.26 -0.94 -21.09
CA ASN A 79 1.25 -1.71 -21.84
C ASN A 79 0.78 -3.16 -22.06
N ALA A 80 0.15 -3.78 -21.06
CA ALA A 80 -0.38 -5.13 -21.21
C ALA A 80 -1.50 -5.20 -22.26
N LEU A 81 -2.39 -4.22 -22.32
CA LEU A 81 -3.48 -4.17 -23.30
C LEU A 81 -2.99 -3.84 -24.72
N LYS A 82 -1.98 -2.96 -24.85
CA LYS A 82 -1.34 -2.69 -26.15
C LYS A 82 -0.68 -3.93 -26.73
N VAL A 83 0.01 -4.73 -25.90
CA VAL A 83 0.58 -6.03 -26.31
C VAL A 83 -0.50 -7.01 -26.76
N GLU A 84 -1.69 -6.93 -26.18
CA GLU A 84 -2.86 -7.73 -26.57
C GLU A 84 -3.57 -7.20 -27.83
N GLY A 85 -3.08 -6.11 -28.43
CA GLY A 85 -3.58 -5.55 -29.69
C GLY A 85 -4.76 -4.57 -29.53
N HIS A 86 -5.03 -4.09 -28.31
CA HIS A 86 -6.06 -3.08 -28.09
C HIS A 86 -5.56 -1.68 -28.47
N ASP A 87 -6.39 -0.94 -29.19
CA ASP A 87 -6.15 0.47 -29.51
C ASP A 87 -6.37 1.32 -28.24
N LEU A 88 -5.31 1.98 -27.79
CA LEU A 88 -5.27 2.78 -26.58
C LEU A 88 -4.43 4.03 -26.81
N PRO A 89 -4.77 5.17 -26.18
CA PRO A 89 -3.96 6.38 -26.26
C PRO A 89 -2.50 6.16 -25.88
N GLU A 90 -1.62 7.00 -26.43
CA GLU A 90 -0.21 7.04 -26.04
C GLU A 90 -0.03 7.58 -24.62
N ILE A 91 0.88 6.93 -23.88
CA ILE A 91 1.22 7.25 -22.49
C ILE A 91 2.74 7.33 -22.29
N THR A 92 3.49 7.60 -23.36
CA THR A 92 4.96 7.55 -23.39
C THR A 92 5.58 8.50 -22.37
N LYS A 93 5.02 9.70 -22.17
CA LYS A 93 5.52 10.67 -21.18
C LYS A 93 5.24 10.25 -19.76
N ILE A 94 4.07 9.65 -19.52
CA ILE A 94 3.74 9.09 -18.20
C ILE A 94 4.70 7.95 -17.88
N GLN A 95 4.95 7.05 -18.84
CA GLN A 95 5.89 5.95 -18.67
C GLN A 95 7.30 6.45 -18.37
N GLN A 96 7.81 7.41 -19.15
CA GLN A 96 9.12 8.02 -18.93
C GLN A 96 9.23 8.60 -17.51
N TRP A 97 8.24 9.37 -17.07
CA TRP A 97 8.23 9.94 -15.73
C TRP A 97 8.20 8.86 -14.64
N VAL A 98 7.38 7.82 -14.80
CA VAL A 98 7.29 6.70 -13.85
C VAL A 98 8.62 5.95 -13.71
N GLU A 99 9.40 5.85 -14.78
CA GLU A 99 10.70 5.18 -14.79
C GLU A 99 11.82 6.04 -14.18
N THR A 100 11.79 7.36 -14.37
CA THR A 100 12.90 8.23 -13.97
C THR A 100 12.67 8.99 -12.66
N SER A 101 11.42 9.13 -12.20
CA SER A 101 11.12 9.93 -11.01
C SER A 101 11.48 9.19 -9.73
N SER A 102 12.11 9.91 -8.79
CA SER A 102 12.35 9.43 -7.42
C SER A 102 11.08 9.41 -6.56
N GLU A 103 10.05 10.18 -6.95
CA GLU A 103 8.80 10.32 -6.22
C GLU A 103 7.60 10.22 -7.17
N LEU A 104 6.62 9.39 -6.84
CA LEU A 104 5.41 9.16 -7.67
C LEU A 104 4.15 9.62 -6.95
N SER A 105 4.01 10.93 -6.84
CA SER A 105 2.93 11.62 -6.14
C SER A 105 2.32 12.72 -7.02
N ASN A 106 1.15 13.25 -6.62
CA ASN A 106 0.57 14.41 -7.30
C ASN A 106 1.47 15.67 -7.23
N PRO A 107 2.09 16.01 -6.09
CA PRO A 107 3.10 17.06 -6.02
C PRO A 107 4.27 16.86 -6.98
N ALA A 108 4.84 15.65 -7.04
CA ALA A 108 5.95 15.35 -7.96
C ALA A 108 5.53 15.48 -9.43
N LEU A 109 4.32 14.99 -9.77
CA LEU A 109 3.78 15.10 -11.12
C LEU A 109 3.52 16.56 -11.52
N LYS A 110 3.03 17.41 -10.61
CA LYS A 110 2.87 18.87 -10.86
C LYS A 110 4.21 19.52 -11.19
N ARG A 111 5.26 19.23 -10.42
CA ARG A 111 6.62 19.74 -10.68
C ARG A 111 7.17 19.25 -12.03
N GLU A 112 6.85 18.03 -12.43
CA GLU A 112 7.24 17.49 -13.75
C GLU A 112 6.51 18.22 -14.89
N ILE A 113 5.21 18.47 -14.76
CA ILE A 113 4.39 19.21 -15.72
C ILE A 113 4.93 20.63 -15.96
N GLU A 114 5.46 21.29 -14.93
CA GLU A 114 6.07 22.62 -15.04
C GLU A 114 7.38 22.61 -15.87
N LYS A 115 8.15 21.52 -15.80
CA LYS A 115 9.46 21.37 -16.46
C LYS A 115 9.37 20.81 -17.87
N SER A 116 8.33 20.03 -18.17
CA SER A 116 8.19 19.27 -19.41
C SER A 116 7.60 20.08 -20.57
N LYS A 117 8.20 19.94 -21.76
CA LYS A 117 7.56 20.29 -23.05
C LYS A 117 6.60 19.15 -23.45
N ASN A 118 5.47 19.46 -24.10
CA ASN A 118 4.45 18.47 -24.50
C ASN A 118 3.85 17.69 -23.30
N LYS A 119 3.27 18.44 -22.37
CA LYS A 119 2.82 17.97 -21.04
C LYS A 119 1.39 17.44 -20.96
N GLU A 120 0.73 17.21 -22.09
CA GLU A 120 -0.70 16.86 -22.11
C GLU A 120 -0.98 15.48 -21.48
N GLU A 121 -0.17 14.47 -21.76
CA GLU A 121 -0.31 13.15 -21.09
C GLU A 121 -0.11 13.26 -19.57
N LEU A 122 0.87 14.06 -19.12
CA LEU A 122 1.15 14.25 -17.71
C LEU A 122 0.00 15.00 -17.01
N LYS A 123 -0.62 15.98 -17.67
CA LYS A 123 -1.83 16.66 -17.18
C LYS A 123 -3.00 15.69 -17.06
N LEU A 124 -3.21 14.79 -18.03
CA LEU A 124 -4.24 13.76 -17.94
C LEU A 124 -3.98 12.81 -16.77
N ALA A 125 -2.73 12.39 -16.56
CA ALA A 125 -2.37 11.58 -15.39
C ALA A 125 -2.65 12.30 -14.05
N LEU A 126 -2.37 13.60 -13.99
CA LEU A 126 -2.68 14.41 -12.80
C LEU A 126 -4.19 14.52 -12.59
N GLN A 127 -4.94 14.81 -13.66
CA GLN A 127 -6.41 14.89 -13.65
C GLN A 127 -7.01 13.57 -13.17
N TRP A 128 -6.55 12.43 -13.70
CA TRP A 128 -6.96 11.11 -13.25
C TRP A 128 -6.68 10.90 -11.77
N SER A 129 -5.45 11.15 -11.33
CA SER A 129 -5.08 10.92 -9.93
C SER A 129 -5.87 11.80 -8.95
N GLN A 130 -6.23 13.03 -9.36
CA GLN A 130 -7.10 13.90 -8.58
C GLN A 130 -8.55 13.41 -8.54
N GLN A 131 -9.10 12.98 -9.68
CA GLN A 131 -10.45 12.38 -9.74
C GLN A 131 -10.54 11.09 -8.91
N VAL A 132 -9.49 10.27 -8.92
CA VAL A 132 -9.41 9.09 -8.05
C VAL A 132 -9.46 9.48 -6.58
N ASN A 133 -8.68 10.48 -6.15
CA ASN A 133 -8.71 10.94 -4.76
C ASN A 133 -10.11 11.44 -4.37
N GLN A 134 -10.74 12.24 -5.23
CA GLN A 134 -12.12 12.70 -5.02
C GLN A 134 -13.07 11.50 -4.90
N LYS A 135 -12.97 10.54 -5.82
CA LYS A 135 -13.87 9.39 -5.83
C LYS A 135 -13.70 8.49 -4.60
N ILE A 136 -12.48 8.34 -4.11
CA ILE A 136 -12.20 7.62 -2.87
C ILE A 136 -12.82 8.34 -1.67
N SER A 137 -12.77 9.68 -1.62
CA SER A 137 -13.37 10.45 -0.52
C SER A 137 -14.90 10.34 -0.46
N GLU A 138 -15.54 9.99 -1.59
CA GLU A 138 -16.98 9.76 -1.69
C GLU A 138 -17.39 8.32 -1.31
N LEU A 139 -16.43 7.40 -1.12
CA LEU A 139 -16.76 6.03 -0.73
C LEU A 139 -17.30 5.99 0.71
N GLU A 140 -18.30 5.16 0.93
CA GLU A 140 -18.88 4.96 2.25
C GLU A 140 -17.82 4.43 3.21
N LYS A 141 -17.76 5.01 4.41
CA LYS A 141 -16.93 4.50 5.49
C LYS A 141 -17.80 3.67 6.42
N ASP A 142 -17.54 2.37 6.47
CA ASP A 142 -18.20 1.43 7.37
C ASP A 142 -17.14 0.74 8.23
N ILE A 143 -17.31 0.77 9.55
CA ILE A 143 -16.45 0.07 10.51
C ILE A 143 -16.29 -1.42 10.21
N LYS A 144 -17.27 -2.04 9.53
CA LYS A 144 -17.22 -3.43 9.09
C LYS A 144 -16.13 -3.70 8.05
N LYS A 145 -15.53 -2.67 7.45
CA LYS A 145 -14.38 -2.80 6.56
C LYS A 145 -13.08 -3.08 7.31
N VAL A 146 -13.03 -2.90 8.62
CA VAL A 146 -11.86 -3.36 9.40
C VAL A 146 -11.87 -4.89 9.45
N PHE A 147 -10.80 -5.53 8.99
CA PHE A 147 -10.71 -6.99 9.04
C PHE A 147 -10.83 -7.48 10.49
N LYS A 148 -11.56 -8.58 10.67
CA LYS A 148 -11.71 -9.21 11.98
C LYS A 148 -10.34 -9.56 12.56
N GLY A 149 -10.15 -9.25 13.85
CA GLY A 149 -8.90 -9.51 14.58
C GLY A 149 -7.89 -8.37 14.56
N VAL A 150 -8.04 -7.36 13.67
CA VAL A 150 -7.14 -6.19 13.62
C VAL A 150 -7.14 -5.42 14.93
N LYS A 151 -8.32 -4.98 15.40
CA LYS A 151 -8.44 -4.17 16.62
C LYS A 151 -7.84 -4.87 17.84
N GLU A 152 -8.19 -6.15 18.02
CA GLU A 152 -7.66 -6.96 19.11
C GLU A 152 -6.14 -7.14 19.01
N SER A 153 -5.62 -7.33 17.79
CA SER A 153 -4.18 -7.42 17.55
C SER A 153 -3.46 -6.12 17.88
N LEU A 154 -4.00 -4.95 17.47
CA LEU A 154 -3.43 -3.64 17.79
C LEU A 154 -3.36 -3.42 19.30
N ILE A 155 -4.45 -3.71 20.03
CA ILE A 155 -4.47 -3.64 21.51
C ILE A 155 -3.36 -4.52 22.09
N LYS A 156 -3.32 -5.81 21.70
CA LYS A 156 -2.39 -6.79 22.28
C LYS A 156 -0.93 -6.45 22.01
N ILE A 157 -0.59 -6.03 20.79
CA ILE A 157 0.80 -5.74 20.43
C ILE A 157 1.27 -4.39 20.99
N SER A 158 0.36 -3.42 21.21
CA SER A 158 0.69 -2.09 21.75
C SER A 158 1.37 -2.14 23.13
N PHE A 159 1.12 -3.20 23.92
CA PHE A 159 1.78 -3.39 25.20
C PHE A 159 3.30 -3.56 25.07
N LYS A 160 3.77 -4.15 23.96
CA LYS A 160 5.18 -4.52 23.72
C LYS A 160 5.85 -3.81 22.55
N ALA A 161 5.09 -3.20 21.65
CA ALA A 161 5.60 -2.57 20.44
C ALA A 161 5.03 -1.16 20.24
N ASP A 162 5.87 -0.26 19.75
CA ASP A 162 5.40 0.97 19.10
C ASP A 162 4.80 0.58 17.74
N ILE A 163 3.63 1.11 17.41
CA ILE A 163 2.92 0.77 16.18
C ILE A 163 3.00 1.96 15.21
N ALA A 164 3.44 1.69 13.99
CA ALA A 164 3.48 2.65 12.89
C ALA A 164 2.65 2.13 11.72
N VAL A 165 1.85 3.00 11.10
CA VAL A 165 1.21 2.69 9.82
C VAL A 165 2.08 3.23 8.71
N VAL A 166 2.42 2.38 7.74
CA VAL A 166 3.20 2.76 6.56
C VAL A 166 2.43 2.37 5.31
N SER A 167 1.95 3.35 4.55
CA SER A 167 1.07 3.09 3.41
C SER A 167 1.48 3.87 2.17
N SER A 168 1.07 3.37 1.01
CA SER A 168 1.14 4.10 -0.27
C SER A 168 -0.12 4.93 -0.56
N ALA A 169 -1.07 4.94 0.38
CA ALA A 169 -2.22 5.83 0.34
C ALA A 169 -1.80 7.30 0.55
N ASN A 170 -2.64 8.22 0.09
CA ASN A 170 -2.50 9.65 0.41
C ASN A 170 -2.64 9.88 1.92
N GLN A 171 -1.77 10.70 2.50
CA GLN A 171 -1.71 10.96 3.95
C GLN A 171 -3.05 11.41 4.54
N GLU A 172 -3.75 12.34 3.90
CA GLU A 172 -5.01 12.89 4.41
C GLU A 172 -6.11 11.83 4.43
N ALA A 173 -6.28 11.13 3.30
CA ALA A 173 -7.23 10.02 3.21
C ALA A 173 -6.93 8.89 4.21
N LEU A 174 -5.64 8.58 4.43
CA LEU A 174 -5.20 7.55 5.36
C LEU A 174 -5.51 7.94 6.82
N LEU A 175 -5.24 9.19 7.21
CA LEU A 175 -5.55 9.68 8.56
C LEU A 175 -7.06 9.63 8.84
N ASP A 176 -7.84 10.17 7.92
CA ASP A 176 -9.29 10.20 7.97
C ASP A 176 -9.91 8.79 8.01
N GLU A 177 -9.34 7.85 7.26
CA GLU A 177 -9.76 6.45 7.26
C GLU A 177 -9.48 5.75 8.61
N TRP A 178 -8.26 5.88 9.14
CA TRP A 178 -7.90 5.29 10.44
C TRP A 178 -8.67 5.92 11.60
N GLU A 179 -8.99 7.21 11.52
CA GLU A 179 -9.86 7.90 12.48
C GLU A 179 -11.28 7.35 12.41
N SER A 180 -11.87 7.34 11.21
CA SER A 180 -13.25 6.89 10.97
C SER A 180 -13.47 5.44 11.39
N TYR A 181 -12.41 4.62 11.39
CA TYR A 181 -12.45 3.21 11.80
C TYR A 181 -12.03 2.94 13.25
N ASN A 182 -11.77 3.99 14.05
CA ASN A 182 -11.33 3.89 15.45
C ASN A 182 -10.11 2.96 15.60
N LEU A 183 -9.09 3.17 14.76
CA LEU A 183 -7.83 2.40 14.79
C LEU A 183 -6.66 3.20 15.33
N GLN A 184 -6.81 4.51 15.54
CA GLN A 184 -5.72 5.42 15.91
C GLN A 184 -5.25 5.26 17.36
N GLU A 185 -6.09 4.78 18.29
CA GLU A 185 -5.81 4.79 19.74
C GLU A 185 -4.48 4.13 20.12
N HIS A 186 -4.07 3.07 19.40
CA HIS A 186 -2.83 2.34 19.67
C HIS A 186 -1.72 2.60 18.64
N VAL A 187 -1.95 3.51 17.70
CA VAL A 187 -1.00 3.84 16.64
C VAL A 187 -0.27 5.12 16.98
N LYS A 188 1.06 5.04 16.95
CA LYS A 188 1.91 6.17 17.30
C LYS A 188 2.12 7.13 16.14
N ILE A 189 2.23 6.60 14.92
CA ILE A 189 2.45 7.39 13.72
C ILE A 189 1.78 6.77 12.51
N ILE A 190 1.26 7.61 11.61
CA ILE A 190 0.66 7.21 10.34
C ILE A 190 1.41 7.93 9.22
N LEU A 191 2.03 7.16 8.33
CA LEU A 191 2.90 7.64 7.25
C LEU A 191 2.33 7.18 5.90
N GLY A 192 1.75 8.12 5.16
CA GLY A 192 1.29 7.95 3.78
C GLY A 192 2.38 8.21 2.75
N GLN A 193 1.99 8.23 1.47
CA GLN A 193 2.90 8.38 0.33
C GLN A 193 3.75 9.66 0.38
N GLU A 194 3.25 10.74 0.97
CA GLU A 194 3.95 12.03 1.08
C GLU A 194 5.12 11.98 2.08
N ALA A 195 5.13 11.01 3.01
CA ALA A 195 6.24 10.80 3.95
C ALA A 195 7.45 10.11 3.30
N GLY A 196 7.26 9.47 2.14
CA GLY A 196 8.29 8.70 1.46
C GLY A 196 7.82 7.29 1.10
N SER A 197 8.73 6.47 0.56
CA SER A 197 8.41 5.07 0.29
C SER A 197 8.27 4.28 1.61
N LYS A 198 7.55 3.15 1.59
CA LYS A 198 7.47 2.24 2.76
C LYS A 198 8.86 1.83 3.25
N ALA A 199 9.81 1.60 2.33
CA ALA A 199 11.18 1.25 2.67
C ALA A 199 11.92 2.40 3.39
N ASP A 200 11.74 3.64 2.92
CA ASP A 200 12.32 4.83 3.56
C ASP A 200 11.71 5.08 4.94
N ASN A 201 10.38 4.98 5.05
CA ASN A 201 9.68 5.11 6.33
C ASN A 201 10.16 4.09 7.37
N ILE A 202 10.30 2.81 6.98
CA ILE A 202 10.84 1.76 7.88
C ILE A 202 12.30 2.06 8.25
N LYS A 203 13.11 2.52 7.30
CA LYS A 203 14.51 2.90 7.54
C LYS A 203 14.61 4.02 8.57
N ASP A 204 13.81 5.06 8.42
CA ASP A 204 13.81 6.23 9.30
C ASP A 204 13.30 5.88 10.71
N LEU A 205 12.26 5.04 10.81
CA LEU A 205 11.79 4.51 12.08
C LEU A 205 12.84 3.62 12.76
N LYS A 206 13.53 2.75 11.99
CA LYS A 206 14.62 1.89 12.48
C LYS A 206 15.77 2.72 13.09
N GLN A 207 16.09 3.85 12.48
CA GLN A 207 17.13 4.78 12.96
C GLN A 207 16.81 5.41 14.33
N LYS A 208 15.56 5.28 14.84
CA LYS A 208 15.17 5.70 16.19
C LYS A 208 15.66 4.77 17.30
N GLY A 209 16.49 3.77 16.96
CA GLY A 209 17.18 2.91 17.94
C GLY A 209 16.53 1.55 18.15
N TYR A 210 15.76 1.05 17.19
CA TYR A 210 15.25 -0.32 17.22
C TYR A 210 16.30 -1.31 16.70
N LYS A 211 16.39 -2.47 17.35
CA LYS A 211 17.18 -3.59 16.82
C LYS A 211 16.44 -4.17 15.63
N THR A 212 17.15 -4.48 14.55
CA THR A 212 16.59 -5.08 13.33
C THR A 212 15.66 -6.27 13.61
N LYS A 213 16.07 -7.18 14.51
CA LYS A 213 15.29 -8.36 14.91
C LYS A 213 13.99 -8.06 15.67
N ASN A 214 13.84 -6.83 16.17
CA ASN A 214 12.67 -6.36 16.91
C ASN A 214 11.72 -5.52 16.04
N ILE A 215 11.91 -5.51 14.70
CA ILE A 215 11.05 -4.80 13.76
C ILE A 215 10.31 -5.83 12.89
N LEU A 216 8.99 -5.66 12.78
CA LEU A 216 8.12 -6.45 11.91
C LEU A 216 7.32 -5.53 10.98
N MET A 217 7.31 -5.85 9.70
CA MET A 217 6.39 -5.27 8.72
C MET A 217 5.22 -6.25 8.48
N ILE A 218 3.99 -5.79 8.65
CA ILE A 218 2.77 -6.52 8.33
C ILE A 218 2.18 -5.92 7.06
N GLY A 219 1.97 -6.72 6.01
CA GLY A 219 1.45 -6.22 4.74
C GLY A 219 0.94 -7.30 3.79
N ASP A 220 0.17 -6.92 2.78
CA ASP A 220 -0.46 -7.81 1.80
C ASP A 220 0.09 -7.65 0.38
N ALA A 221 1.00 -6.70 0.17
CA ALA A 221 1.57 -6.42 -1.14
C ALA A 221 3.04 -6.84 -1.25
N PRO A 222 3.52 -7.25 -2.44
CA PRO A 222 4.94 -7.52 -2.66
C PRO A 222 5.84 -6.31 -2.40
N GLY A 223 5.28 -5.09 -2.43
CA GLY A 223 5.97 -3.88 -2.00
C GLY A 223 6.33 -3.88 -0.52
N ASP A 224 5.48 -4.44 0.34
CA ASP A 224 5.72 -4.53 1.79
C ASP A 224 6.85 -5.50 2.11
N LEU A 225 6.80 -6.67 1.47
CA LEU A 225 7.88 -7.66 1.57
C LEU A 225 9.22 -7.04 1.13
N ARG A 226 9.26 -6.36 -0.02
CA ARG A 226 10.49 -5.69 -0.47
C ARG A 226 10.95 -4.60 0.50
N ALA A 227 10.03 -3.84 1.10
CA ALA A 227 10.37 -2.82 2.08
C ALA A 227 10.98 -3.42 3.35
N ALA A 228 10.46 -4.59 3.76
CA ALA A 228 11.02 -5.36 4.86
C ALA A 228 12.42 -5.92 4.53
N GLU A 229 12.57 -6.60 3.39
CA GLU A 229 13.84 -7.15 2.88
C GLU A 229 14.91 -6.05 2.74
N THR A 230 14.56 -4.89 2.18
CA THR A 230 15.48 -3.74 2.02
C THR A 230 16.03 -3.24 3.35
N ASN A 231 15.25 -3.36 4.42
CA ASN A 231 15.63 -2.92 5.75
C ASN A 231 16.14 -4.07 6.64
N ASP A 232 16.27 -5.28 6.09
CA ASP A 232 16.59 -6.52 6.81
C ASP A 232 15.64 -6.76 8.01
N VAL A 233 14.38 -6.30 7.96
CA VAL A 233 13.41 -6.50 9.04
C VAL A 233 12.50 -7.69 8.74
N SER A 234 11.84 -8.21 9.77
CA SER A 234 10.92 -9.34 9.59
C SER A 234 9.68 -8.89 8.82
N PHE A 235 9.06 -9.78 8.05
CA PHE A 235 7.83 -9.56 7.28
C PHE A 235 6.78 -10.61 7.62
N TYR A 236 5.56 -10.18 7.95
CA TYR A 236 4.39 -11.02 8.11
C TYR A 236 3.36 -10.72 7.02
N PRO A 237 3.05 -11.70 6.14
CA PRO A 237 2.07 -11.48 5.09
C PRO A 237 0.64 -11.56 5.61
N ILE A 238 -0.17 -10.57 5.25
CA ILE A 238 -1.62 -10.72 5.19
C ILE A 238 -1.95 -11.36 3.84
N ILE A 239 -2.49 -12.57 3.86
CA ILE A 239 -2.73 -13.35 2.64
C ILE A 239 -4.01 -12.83 1.98
N PRO A 240 -3.96 -12.39 0.70
CA PRO A 240 -5.16 -11.98 -0.01
C PRO A 240 -6.21 -13.09 -0.04
N THR A 241 -7.48 -12.75 0.17
CA THR A 241 -8.64 -13.67 0.34
C THR A 241 -8.64 -14.51 1.62
N GLU A 242 -7.62 -14.36 2.47
CA GLU A 242 -7.51 -14.99 3.79
C GLU A 242 -7.09 -13.95 4.85
N GLU A 243 -7.53 -12.69 4.71
CA GLU A 243 -7.07 -11.58 5.54
C GLU A 243 -7.44 -11.77 7.01
N GLU A 244 -8.70 -12.13 7.31
CA GLU A 244 -9.14 -12.42 8.68
C GLU A 244 -8.43 -13.64 9.28
N GLN A 245 -8.18 -14.67 8.48
CA GLN A 245 -7.41 -15.84 8.92
C GLN A 245 -5.96 -15.44 9.24
N SER A 246 -5.37 -14.57 8.43
CA SER A 246 -4.03 -14.04 8.66
C SER A 246 -3.97 -13.27 9.99
N TRP A 247 -4.99 -12.48 10.33
CA TRP A 247 -5.05 -11.81 11.63
C TRP A 247 -5.31 -12.74 12.80
N SER A 248 -6.17 -13.76 12.65
CA SER A 248 -6.38 -14.79 13.70
C SER A 248 -5.09 -15.55 14.00
N VAL A 249 -4.38 -16.05 12.97
CA VAL A 249 -3.07 -16.72 13.15
C VAL A 249 -2.05 -15.76 13.77
N PHE A 250 -2.09 -14.48 13.39
CA PHE A 250 -1.19 -13.49 13.95
C PHE A 250 -1.39 -13.34 15.47
N LEU A 251 -2.64 -13.14 15.86
CA LEU A 251 -3.07 -12.90 17.22
C LEU A 251 -2.82 -14.11 18.13
N GLU A 252 -3.13 -15.30 17.66
CA GLU A 252 -3.07 -16.55 18.44
C GLU A 252 -1.63 -17.08 18.56
N GLN A 253 -0.83 -16.95 17.51
CA GLN A 253 0.48 -17.62 17.42
C GLN A 253 1.62 -16.66 17.07
N THR A 254 1.53 -15.96 15.93
CA THR A 254 2.69 -15.29 15.35
C THR A 254 3.25 -14.17 16.23
N ALA A 255 2.39 -13.35 16.83
CA ALA A 255 2.83 -12.25 17.69
C ALA A 255 3.68 -12.76 18.87
N ALA A 256 3.30 -13.88 19.48
CA ALA A 256 4.08 -14.52 20.55
C ALA A 256 5.45 -15.01 20.05
N GLN A 257 5.51 -15.64 18.87
CA GLN A 257 6.77 -16.07 18.26
C GLN A 257 7.69 -14.89 17.95
N PHE A 258 7.14 -13.78 17.45
CA PHE A 258 7.89 -12.55 17.18
C PHE A 258 8.49 -11.96 18.45
N PHE A 259 7.68 -11.75 19.50
CA PHE A 259 8.19 -11.21 20.76
C PHE A 259 9.16 -12.14 21.50
N ALA A 260 9.09 -13.45 21.26
CA ALA A 260 10.05 -14.42 21.79
C ALA A 260 11.36 -14.49 20.98
N GLY A 261 11.45 -13.82 19.82
CA GLY A 261 12.61 -13.89 18.93
C GLY A 261 12.68 -15.15 18.06
N ASN A 262 11.60 -15.92 17.98
CA ASN A 262 11.51 -17.21 17.28
C ASN A 262 10.79 -17.12 15.91
N TYR A 263 10.53 -15.90 15.42
CA TYR A 263 9.74 -15.68 14.20
C TYR A 263 10.48 -15.94 12.89
N ARG A 264 11.78 -15.62 12.84
CA ARG A 264 12.57 -15.71 11.61
C ARG A 264 12.85 -17.15 11.19
N GLU A 265 13.63 -17.30 10.12
CA GLU A 265 14.02 -18.57 9.54
C GLU A 265 12.81 -19.35 9.00
N LYS A 266 12.63 -20.60 9.43
CA LYS A 266 11.66 -21.54 8.85
C LYS A 266 10.21 -21.06 8.94
N TYR A 267 9.86 -20.29 9.97
CA TYR A 267 8.48 -19.84 10.18
C TYR A 267 8.11 -18.74 9.19
N GLU A 268 8.88 -17.65 9.15
CA GLU A 268 8.74 -16.57 8.17
C GLU A 268 8.83 -17.07 6.72
N ASP A 269 9.82 -17.92 6.40
CA ASP A 269 9.99 -18.47 5.05
C ASP A 269 8.76 -19.23 4.55
N LYS A 270 8.10 -19.99 5.44
CA LYS A 270 6.88 -20.74 5.10
C LYS A 270 5.75 -19.78 4.73
N LEU A 271 5.58 -18.71 5.49
CA LEU A 271 4.54 -17.70 5.24
C LEU A 271 4.82 -16.95 3.94
N ILE A 272 6.06 -16.52 3.71
CA ILE A 272 6.47 -15.83 2.48
C ILE A 272 6.30 -16.73 1.25
N LYS A 273 6.58 -18.03 1.35
CA LYS A 273 6.35 -18.98 0.25
C LYS A 273 4.86 -19.08 -0.12
N LYS A 274 3.97 -19.18 0.86
CA LYS A 274 2.52 -19.17 0.62
C LYS A 274 2.10 -17.85 -0.04
N PHE A 275 2.53 -16.73 0.52
CA PHE A 275 2.25 -15.40 0.01
C PHE A 275 2.66 -15.22 -1.46
N LYS A 276 3.91 -15.55 -1.79
CA LYS A 276 4.43 -15.51 -3.17
C LYS A 276 3.68 -16.45 -4.10
N PHE A 277 3.14 -17.57 -3.60
CA PHE A 277 2.35 -18.50 -4.42
C PHE A 277 0.98 -17.94 -4.78
N ILE A 278 0.31 -17.26 -3.85
CA ILE A 278 -1.00 -16.62 -4.08
C ILE A 278 -0.90 -15.47 -5.09
N LEU A 279 0.21 -14.72 -5.06
CA LEU A 279 0.44 -13.55 -5.91
C LEU A 279 1.30 -13.82 -7.15
N LYS A 280 1.28 -15.04 -7.70
CA LYS A 280 2.04 -15.37 -8.91
C LYS A 280 1.50 -14.68 -10.16
#